data_AF-A0A2S0KN93-F1
#
_entry.id   AF-A0A2S0KN93-F1
#
_cell.length_a   1.000
_cell.length_b   1.000
_cell.length_c   1.000
_cell.angle_alpha   90.00
_cell.angle_beta   90.00
_cell.angle_gamma   90.00
#
_symmetry.space_group_name_H-M   'P 1'
#
loop_
_entity.id
_entity.type
_entity.pdbx_description
1 polymer ?
#
loop_
_entity_poly.entity_id
_entity_poly.type
_entity_poly.pdbx_seq_one_letter_code
_entity_poly.pdbx_strand_id
1 'polypeptide(L)'
;MRMKNKTNKTDSDFSFADIIDIVKKSIAKVSHLKYDDISLEDNLTEKLELDSLSLIELVVDLESFFDLRIAEEDLDDVQTVEDACELIESKLRN
;
A
#
# COMPACT_ATOMS: atom_id res chain seq x y z
N MET A 1 -23.26 -30.67 -9.65
CA MET A 1 -23.58 -29.32 -9.10
C MET A 1 -22.43 -28.40 -9.47
N ARG A 2 -22.74 -27.23 -10.03
CA ARG A 2 -21.80 -26.17 -10.47
C ARG A 2 -20.90 -25.75 -9.28
N MET A 3 -19.65 -25.30 -9.39
CA MET A 3 -18.99 -24.42 -10.35
C MET A 3 -17.46 -24.63 -10.31
N LYS A 4 -16.81 -24.34 -11.43
CA LYS A 4 -15.38 -24.04 -11.54
C LYS A 4 -15.12 -22.63 -10.96
N ASN A 5 -13.96 -22.42 -10.35
CA ASN A 5 -13.17 -21.16 -10.32
C ASN A 5 -11.87 -21.50 -9.58
N LYS A 6 -10.79 -21.95 -10.24
CA LYS A 6 -9.80 -21.10 -10.93
C LYS A 6 -9.57 -19.76 -10.24
N THR A 7 -8.67 -19.77 -9.27
CA THR A 7 -7.72 -18.67 -9.06
C THR A 7 -6.34 -19.31 -8.87
N ASN A 8 -5.77 -19.80 -9.97
CA ASN A 8 -4.33 -19.61 -10.14
C ASN A 8 -4.19 -18.10 -10.35
N LYS A 9 -4.06 -17.32 -9.28
CA LYS A 9 -3.58 -15.93 -9.41
C LYS A 9 -2.11 -16.08 -9.69
N THR A 10 -1.76 -15.86 -10.94
CA THR A 10 -0.40 -15.62 -11.41
C THR A 10 0.30 -14.65 -10.47
N ASP A 11 1.59 -14.87 -10.23
CA ASP A 11 2.49 -14.02 -9.43
C ASP A 11 2.69 -12.60 -10.04
N SER A 12 1.67 -12.00 -10.67
CA SER A 12 1.88 -10.82 -11.54
C SER A 12 0.66 -9.90 -11.75
N ASP A 13 -0.41 -9.97 -10.97
CA ASP A 13 -1.52 -8.99 -11.10
C ASP A 13 -2.20 -8.72 -9.73
N PHE A 14 -1.58 -7.92 -8.88
CA PHE A 14 -2.29 -7.32 -7.75
C PHE A 14 -3.33 -6.35 -8.30
N SER A 15 -4.60 -6.53 -7.93
CA SER A 15 -5.64 -5.55 -8.29
C SER A 15 -5.52 -4.31 -7.39
N PHE A 16 -6.01 -3.15 -7.84
CA PHE A 16 -5.99 -1.93 -7.01
C PHE A 16 -6.64 -2.15 -5.63
N ALA A 17 -7.71 -2.96 -5.57
CA ALA A 17 -8.32 -3.36 -4.30
C ALA A 17 -7.38 -4.18 -3.39
N ASP A 18 -6.58 -5.09 -3.98
CA ASP A 18 -5.57 -5.84 -3.22
C ASP A 18 -4.48 -4.89 -2.70
N ILE A 19 -4.04 -3.92 -3.52
CA ILE A 19 -3.03 -2.91 -3.14
C ILE A 19 -3.52 -2.08 -1.96
N ILE A 20 -4.75 -1.54 -2.05
CA ILE A 20 -5.36 -0.77 -0.95
C ILE A 20 -5.39 -1.60 0.33
N ASP A 21 -5.81 -2.85 0.26
CA ASP A 21 -5.87 -3.73 1.42
C ASP A 21 -4.50 -3.93 2.07
N ILE A 22 -3.45 -4.08 1.26
CA ILE A 22 -2.08 -4.28 1.74
C ILE A 22 -1.52 -2.99 2.33
N VAL A 23 -1.68 -1.86 1.64
CA VAL A 23 -1.23 -0.55 2.11
C VAL A 23 -1.88 -0.20 3.44
N LYS A 24 -3.22 -0.33 3.54
CA LYS A 24 -3.94 -0.09 4.80
C LYS A 24 -3.49 -1.00 5.93
N LYS A 25 -3.21 -2.28 5.65
CA LYS A 25 -2.68 -3.21 6.67
C LYS A 25 -1.28 -2.83 7.12
N SER A 26 -0.42 -2.41 6.21
CA SER A 26 0.94 -1.99 6.52
C SER A 26 0.92 -0.70 7.35
N ILE A 27 0.07 0.27 6.96
CA ILE A 27 -0.20 1.48 7.75
C ILE A 27 -0.72 1.12 9.13
N ALA A 28 -1.72 0.25 9.27
CA ALA A 28 -2.26 -0.18 10.57
C ALA A 28 -1.27 -1.00 11.42
N LYS A 29 -0.16 -1.45 10.84
CA LYS A 29 0.92 -2.16 11.55
C LYS A 29 1.94 -1.17 12.09
N VAL A 30 2.32 -0.16 11.30
CA VAL A 30 3.29 0.89 11.71
C VAL A 30 2.65 2.03 12.50
N SER A 31 1.35 2.28 12.27
CA SER A 31 0.50 3.15 13.08
C SER A 31 -0.33 2.30 14.01
N HIS A 32 -0.58 2.75 15.23
CA HIS A 32 -1.48 2.07 16.15
C HIS A 32 -2.97 2.26 15.79
N LEU A 33 -3.27 2.54 14.51
CA LEU A 33 -4.60 2.77 13.97
C LEU A 33 -5.24 1.46 13.52
N LYS A 34 -6.58 1.45 13.43
CA LYS A 34 -7.31 0.30 12.89
C LYS A 34 -7.45 0.45 11.39
N TYR A 35 -7.48 -0.69 10.70
CA TYR A 35 -7.76 -0.76 9.27
C TYR A 35 -9.02 0.02 8.85
N ASP A 36 -10.08 -0.05 9.66
CA ASP A 36 -11.36 0.64 9.38
C ASP A 36 -11.30 2.16 9.58
N ASP A 37 -10.30 2.67 10.32
CA ASP A 37 -10.12 4.09 10.58
C ASP A 37 -9.26 4.78 9.49
N ILE A 38 -8.71 4.01 8.53
CA ILE A 38 -7.84 4.50 7.47
C ILE A 38 -8.62 4.63 6.17
N SER A 39 -8.65 5.84 5.61
CA SER A 39 -9.28 6.19 4.33
C SER A 39 -8.24 6.53 3.27
N LEU A 40 -8.62 6.45 1.99
CA LEU A 40 -7.72 6.76 0.87
C LEU A 40 -7.31 8.24 0.84
N GLU A 41 -8.25 9.11 1.20
CA GLU A 41 -8.07 10.56 1.31
C GLU A 41 -7.29 11.01 2.55
N ASP A 42 -6.98 10.10 3.48
CA ASP A 42 -6.24 10.48 4.68
C ASP A 42 -4.78 10.78 4.34
N ASN A 43 -4.30 11.92 4.82
CA ASN A 43 -2.89 12.27 4.70
C ASN A 43 -2.03 11.42 5.66
N LEU A 44 -0.97 10.81 5.14
CA LEU A 44 -0.08 9.94 5.90
C LEU A 44 0.56 10.65 7.10
N THR A 45 0.93 11.93 6.93
CA THR A 45 1.62 12.70 7.98
C THR A 45 0.66 13.57 8.80
N GLU A 46 -0.26 14.30 8.16
CA GLU A 46 -1.13 15.25 8.87
C GLU A 46 -2.29 14.58 9.60
N LYS A 47 -2.78 13.45 9.08
CA LYS A 47 -4.02 12.80 9.55
C LYS A 47 -3.75 11.48 10.26
N LEU A 48 -2.88 10.66 9.68
CA LEU A 48 -2.46 9.40 10.29
C LEU A 48 -1.26 9.57 11.24
N GLU A 49 -0.70 10.79 11.31
CA GLU A 49 0.41 11.16 12.18
C GLU A 49 1.60 10.17 12.06
N LEU A 50 1.88 9.68 10.84
CA LEU A 50 3.04 8.83 10.59
C LEU A 50 4.31 9.67 10.70
N ASP A 51 5.14 9.34 11.69
CA ASP A 51 6.49 9.90 11.80
C ASP A 51 7.37 9.44 10.63
N SER A 52 8.47 10.17 10.36
CA SER A 52 9.41 9.84 9.29
C SER A 52 9.99 8.42 9.39
N LEU A 53 10.16 7.89 10.60
CA LEU A 53 10.57 6.50 10.82
C LEU A 53 9.49 5.50 10.43
N SER A 54 8.22 5.78 10.76
CA SER A 54 7.08 4.93 10.39
C SER A 54 6.86 4.92 8.89
N LEU A 55 7.10 6.04 8.20
CA LEU A 55 7.07 6.12 6.74
C LEU A 55 8.16 5.23 6.10
N ILE A 56 9.39 5.28 6.62
CA ILE A 56 10.47 4.39 6.14
C ILE A 56 10.10 2.92 6.36
N GLU A 57 9.54 2.56 7.52
CA GLU A 57 9.12 1.19 7.81
C GLU A 57 7.99 0.73 6.89
N LEU A 58 6.99 1.59 6.66
CA LEU A 58 5.89 1.36 5.72
C LEU A 58 6.43 1.05 4.32
N VAL A 59 7.34 1.89 3.81
CA VAL A 59 7.93 1.72 2.48
C VAL A 59 8.69 0.41 2.38
N VAL A 60 9.53 0.08 3.36
CA VAL A 60 10.29 -1.18 3.37
C VAL A 60 9.37 -2.40 3.42
N ASP A 61 8.27 -2.34 4.19
CA ASP A 61 7.28 -3.42 4.26
C ASP A 61 6.57 -3.61 2.91
N LEU A 62 6.20 -2.51 2.24
CA LEU A 62 5.57 -2.52 0.91
C LEU A 62 6.53 -3.00 -0.19
N GLU A 63 7.77 -2.49 -0.22
CA GLU A 63 8.82 -2.94 -1.14
C GLU A 63 9.03 -4.46 -1.03
N SER A 64 9.14 -4.97 0.19
CA SER A 64 9.31 -6.40 0.43
C SER A 64 8.06 -7.22 0.10
N PHE A 65 6.85 -6.65 0.25
CA PHE A 65 5.60 -7.36 -0.03
C PHE A 65 5.37 -7.52 -1.53
N PHE A 66 5.63 -6.46 -2.28
CA PHE A 66 5.40 -6.39 -3.72
C PHE A 66 6.64 -6.70 -4.57
N ASP A 67 7.78 -6.98 -3.94
CA ASP A 67 9.09 -7.19 -4.58
C ASP A 67 9.45 -6.03 -5.53
N LEU A 68 9.22 -4.80 -5.08
CA LEU A 68 9.46 -3.56 -5.83
C LEU A 68 10.48 -2.67 -5.13
N ARG A 69 10.93 -1.62 -5.82
CA ARG A 69 11.72 -0.53 -5.23
C ARG A 69 11.02 0.81 -5.39
N ILE A 70 10.94 1.53 -4.28
CA ILE A 70 10.41 2.90 -4.22
C ILE A 70 11.60 3.83 -4.02
N ALA A 71 11.76 4.81 -4.91
CA ALA A 71 12.81 5.80 -4.75
C ALA A 71 12.36 6.86 -3.72
N GLU A 72 13.32 7.45 -3.02
CA GLU A 72 13.02 8.51 -2.03
C GLU A 72 12.31 9.71 -2.69
N GLU A 73 12.65 10.02 -3.95
CA GLU A 73 11.97 11.03 -4.76
C GLU A 73 10.49 10.70 -5.04
N ASP A 74 10.13 9.41 -5.14
CA ASP A 74 8.73 9.01 -5.31
C ASP A 74 7.95 9.23 -4.00
N LEU A 75 8.61 9.18 -2.84
CA LEU A 75 7.98 9.39 -1.53
C LEU A 75 7.67 10.86 -1.25
N ASP A 76 8.46 11.78 -1.81
CA ASP A 76 8.20 13.22 -1.69
C ASP A 76 6.86 13.63 -2.29
N ASP A 77 6.41 12.90 -3.32
CA ASP A 77 5.11 13.10 -3.98
C ASP A 77 3.95 12.34 -3.29
N VAL A 78 4.23 11.45 -2.33
CA VAL A 78 3.22 10.64 -1.64
C VAL A 78 2.75 11.36 -0.38
N GLN A 79 1.54 11.94 -0.43
CA GLN A 79 0.94 12.64 0.71
C GLN A 79 -0.21 11.86 1.35
N THR A 80 -1.00 11.17 0.54
CA THR A 80 -2.19 10.43 0.97
C THR A 80 -2.02 8.92 0.82
N VAL A 81 -2.93 8.17 1.45
CA VAL A 81 -2.99 6.71 1.28
C VAL A 81 -3.28 6.34 -0.18
N GLU A 82 -4.10 7.13 -0.88
CA GLU A 82 -4.37 6.96 -2.31
C GLU A 82 -3.08 7.09 -3.14
N ASP A 83 -2.30 8.14 -2.92
CA ASP A 83 -1.04 8.38 -3.64
C ASP A 83 -0.07 7.20 -3.48
N ALA A 84 0.02 6.64 -2.25
CA ALA A 84 0.84 5.47 -1.99
C ALA A 84 0.35 4.22 -2.77
N CYS A 85 -0.97 4.04 -2.87
CA CYS A 85 -1.56 2.94 -3.63
C CYS A 85 -1.32 3.10 -5.14
N GLU A 86 -1.51 4.30 -5.68
CA GLU A 86 -1.27 4.61 -7.08
C GLU A 86 0.20 4.43 -7.46
N LEU A 87 1.12 4.86 -6.59
CA LEU A 87 2.55 4.67 -6.78
C LEU A 87 2.90 3.18 -6.94
N ILE A 88 2.41 2.33 -6.02
CA ILE A 88 2.63 0.89 -6.07
C ILE A 88 2.02 0.29 -7.33
N GLU A 89 0.80 0.68 -7.69
CA GLU A 89 0.15 0.19 -8.90
C GLU A 89 0.97 0.54 -10.15
N SER A 90 1.45 1.79 -10.22
CA SER A 90 2.29 2.27 -11.30
C SER A 90 3.58 1.46 -11.40
N LYS A 91 4.27 1.18 -10.28
CA LYS A 91 5.50 0.37 -10.26
C LYS A 91 5.26 -1.09 -10.64
N LEU A 92 4.11 -1.67 -10.27
CA LEU A 92 3.77 -3.06 -10.61
C LEU A 92 3.43 -3.25 -12.09
N ARG A 93 2.98 -2.20 -12.77
CA ARG A 93 2.62 -2.23 -14.20
C ARG A 93 3.77 -1.88 -15.14
N ASN A 94 4.94 -1.54 -14.60
CA ASN A 94 6.11 -1.03 -15.34
C ASN A 94 7.22 -2.08 -15.46
#